data_AF-A0A521GRI7-F1
#
_entry.id   AF-A0A521GRI7-F1
#
_cell.length_a   1.000
_cell.length_b   1.000
_cell.length_c   1.000
_cell.angle_alpha   90.00
_cell.angle_beta   90.00
_cell.angle_gamma   90.00
#
_symmetry.space_group_name_H-M   'P 1'
#
loop_
_entity.id
_entity.type
_entity.pdbx_description
1 polymer ?
#
loop_
_entity_poly.entity_id
_entity_poly.type
_entity_poly.pdbx_seq_one_letter_code
_entity_poly.pdbx_strand_id
1 'polypeptide(L)'
;MSCRERSYKRTVATCEQQINYHKERRISLVSNKPRIPKISVVMSAYNAQEYLDEAIISILDQSFRDFEFIIIDDGSTDRTNEIIRHY
;
A
#
# COMPACT_ATOMS: atom_id res chain seq x y z
N MET A 1 -47.21 2.32 10.45
CA MET A 1 -45.82 2.35 9.94
C MET A 1 -45.28 0.92 9.97
N SER A 2 -44.84 0.42 8.82
CA SER A 2 -44.67 -1.01 8.54
C SER A 2 -43.38 -1.58 9.16
N CYS A 3 -43.42 -2.85 9.56
CA CYS A 3 -42.30 -3.59 10.20
C CYS A 3 -40.97 -3.51 9.42
N ARG A 4 -41.00 -3.18 8.11
CA ARG A 4 -39.81 -3.04 7.26
C ARG A 4 -39.00 -1.77 7.49
N GLU A 5 -39.61 -0.64 7.90
CA GLU A 5 -38.86 0.61 8.15
C GLU A 5 -38.06 0.57 9.45
N ARG A 6 -38.48 -0.27 10.40
CA ARG A 6 -37.85 -0.42 11.72
C ARG A 6 -36.56 -1.24 11.65
N SER A 7 -36.44 -2.13 10.65
CA SER A 7 -35.23 -2.92 10.39
C SER A 7 -34.13 -2.06 9.74
N TYR A 8 -34.49 -1.24 8.75
CA TYR A 8 -33.53 -0.35 8.08
C TYR A 8 -32.89 0.63 9.07
N LYS A 9 -33.69 1.26 9.94
CA LYS A 9 -33.20 2.23 10.94
C LYS A 9 -32.33 1.63 12.05
N ARG A 10 -32.31 0.31 12.26
CA ARG A 10 -31.41 -0.34 13.23
C ARG A 10 -30.04 -0.68 12.64
N THR A 11 -29.94 -0.90 11.33
CA THR A 11 -28.67 -1.26 10.68
C THR A 11 -27.82 -0.04 10.31
N VAL A 12 -28.44 1.12 10.04
CA VAL A 12 -27.65 2.36 9.77
C VAL A 12 -27.02 2.92 11.04
N ALA A 13 -27.68 2.73 12.20
CA ALA A 13 -27.24 3.27 13.48
C ALA A 13 -25.92 2.66 13.98
N THR A 14 -25.58 1.42 13.61
CA THR A 14 -24.35 0.74 14.05
C THR A 14 -23.12 1.13 13.21
N CYS A 15 -23.29 1.47 11.92
CA CYS A 15 -22.20 1.98 11.09
C CYS A 15 -21.86 3.45 11.41
N GLU A 16 -22.87 4.29 11.67
CA GLU A 16 -22.64 5.69 12.06
C GLU A 16 -21.88 5.80 13.39
N GLN A 17 -22.09 4.85 14.30
CA GLN A 17 -21.36 4.76 15.56
C GLN A 17 -19.89 4.35 15.38
N GLN A 18 -19.55 3.52 14.38
CA GLN A 18 -18.16 3.15 14.08
C GLN A 18 -17.37 4.29 13.42
N ILE A 19 -18.02 5.13 12.60
CA ILE A 19 -17.38 6.30 11.98
C ILE A 19 -17.09 7.40 13.02
N ASN A 20 -17.98 7.60 14.00
CA ASN A 20 -17.79 8.60 15.04
C ASN A 20 -16.70 8.22 16.06
N TYR A 21 -16.47 6.92 16.31
CA TYR A 21 -15.41 6.48 17.23
C TYR A 21 -13.99 6.89 16.79
N HIS A 22 -13.77 7.03 15.48
CA HIS A 22 -12.49 7.52 14.95
C HIS A 22 -12.37 9.06 14.90
N LYS A 23 -13.46 9.81 15.08
CA LYS A 23 -13.45 11.28 15.06
C LYS A 23 -13.07 11.91 16.41
N GLU A 24 -13.34 11.23 17.53
CA GLU A 24 -13.17 11.83 18.87
C GLU A 24 -11.82 11.56 19.54
N ARG A 25 -10.97 10.69 18.97
CA ARG A 25 -9.57 10.59 19.40
C ARG A 25 -8.80 11.78 18.83
N ARG A 26 -8.86 12.89 19.57
CA ARG A 26 -7.90 14.01 19.55
C ARG A 26 -6.48 13.48 19.75
N ILE A 27 -5.89 12.90 18.72
CA ILE A 27 -4.46 12.97 18.57
C ILE A 27 -4.21 14.31 17.90
N SER A 28 -3.58 15.23 18.61
CA SER A 28 -2.98 16.43 18.05
C SER A 28 -1.89 16.00 17.07
N LEU A 29 -2.26 15.57 15.87
CA LEU A 29 -1.34 15.04 14.88
C LEU A 29 -0.90 16.20 14.01
N VAL A 30 0.38 16.54 14.16
CA VAL A 30 1.23 17.12 13.12
C VAL A 30 0.64 16.82 11.75
N SER A 31 0.43 17.85 10.93
CA SER A 31 -0.05 17.75 9.55
C SER A 31 0.97 17.02 8.67
N ASN A 32 1.27 15.76 8.99
CA ASN A 32 2.05 14.88 8.17
C ASN A 32 1.05 14.14 7.29
N LYS A 33 0.47 14.90 6.34
CA LYS A 33 -0.30 14.32 5.25
C LYS A 33 0.64 13.32 4.56
N PRO A 34 0.34 12.00 4.56
CA PRO A 34 1.20 11.04 3.88
C PRO A 34 1.30 11.49 2.42
N ARG A 35 2.53 11.73 1.96
CA ARG A 35 2.77 12.06 0.56
C ARG A 35 2.48 10.79 -0.22
N ILE A 36 1.38 10.81 -0.95
CA ILE A 36 1.05 9.75 -1.88
C ILE A 36 2.02 9.94 -3.06
N PRO A 37 2.90 8.97 -3.34
CA PRO A 37 3.80 9.06 -4.48
C PRO A 37 2.98 9.21 -5.75
N LYS A 38 3.50 9.95 -6.72
CA LYS A 38 2.78 10.18 -7.98
C LYS A 38 2.78 8.95 -8.88
N ILE A 39 3.79 8.09 -8.72
CA ILE A 39 4.00 6.91 -9.55
C ILE A 39 4.33 5.73 -8.63
N SER A 40 3.77 4.58 -8.96
CA SER A 40 4.09 3.30 -8.35
C SER A 40 4.71 2.40 -9.41
N VAL A 41 5.98 2.05 -9.23
CA VAL A 41 6.67 1.08 -10.08
C VAL A 41 6.57 -0.27 -9.38
N VAL A 42 5.96 -1.24 -10.05
CA VAL A 42 5.81 -2.60 -9.51
C VAL A 42 6.55 -3.56 -10.42
N MET A 43 7.47 -4.33 -9.84
CA MET A 43 8.27 -5.34 -10.54
C MET A 43 8.03 -6.70 -9.90
N SER A 44 7.52 -7.65 -10.68
CA SER A 44 7.52 -9.06 -10.31
C SER A 44 8.83 -9.71 -10.75
N ALA A 45 9.50 -10.40 -9.85
CA ALA A 45 10.73 -11.13 -10.14
C ALA A 45 10.50 -12.63 -9.89
N TYR A 46 10.91 -13.45 -10.85
CA TYR A 46 10.95 -14.91 -10.72
C TYR A 46 12.20 -15.42 -11.44
N ASN A 47 13.12 -16.03 -10.71
CA ASN A 47 14.41 -16.52 -11.22
C ASN A 47 15.17 -15.50 -12.07
N ALA A 48 15.26 -14.26 -11.59
CA ALA A 48 15.79 -13.10 -12.30
C ALA A 48 17.24 -12.75 -11.93
N GLN A 49 18.00 -13.65 -11.29
CA GLN A 49 19.32 -13.34 -10.72
C GLN A 49 20.32 -12.66 -11.68
N GLU A 50 20.23 -12.92 -12.98
CA GLU A 50 21.16 -12.39 -13.99
C GLU A 50 20.90 -10.91 -14.32
N TYR A 51 19.65 -10.46 -14.28
CA TYR A 51 19.23 -9.14 -14.78
C TYR A 51 18.64 -8.24 -13.70
N LEU A 52 18.32 -8.80 -12.53
CA LEU A 52 17.62 -8.09 -11.46
C LEU A 52 18.40 -6.88 -10.96
N ASP A 53 19.72 -7.01 -10.80
CA ASP A 53 20.61 -5.94 -10.30
C ASP A 53 20.59 -4.72 -11.25
N GLU A 54 20.81 -4.95 -12.54
CA GLU A 54 20.76 -3.90 -13.57
C GLU A 54 19.37 -3.25 -13.65
N ALA A 55 18.31 -4.05 -13.57
CA ALA A 55 16.94 -3.55 -13.61
C ALA A 55 16.60 -2.65 -12.41
N ILE A 56 17.03 -3.04 -11.20
CA ILE A 56 16.86 -2.24 -9.98
C ILE A 56 17.63 -0.92 -10.12
N ILE A 57 18.90 -0.96 -10.53
CA ILE A 57 19.74 0.23 -10.71
C ILE A 57 19.11 1.18 -11.73
N SER A 58 18.63 0.66 -12.85
CA SER A 58 17.97 1.46 -13.91
C SER A 58 16.75 2.24 -13.39
N ILE A 59 15.97 1.64 -12.49
CA ILE A 59 14.79 2.30 -11.88
C ILE A 59 15.22 3.30 -10.79
N LEU A 60 16.24 2.96 -9.99
CA LEU A 60 16.74 3.85 -8.94
C LEU A 60 17.47 5.09 -9.48
N ASP A 61 18.07 4.99 -10.67
CA ASP A 61 18.79 6.09 -11.34
C ASP A 61 17.88 7.04 -12.16
N GLN A 62 16.56 6.83 -12.11
CA GLN A 62 15.62 7.73 -12.80
C GLN A 62 15.71 9.16 -12.27
N SER A 63 15.56 10.13 -13.19
CA SER A 63 15.57 11.57 -12.86
C SER A 63 14.32 12.00 -12.07
N PHE A 64 13.22 11.27 -12.23
CA PHE A 64 12.00 11.47 -11.46
C PHE A 64 12.11 10.79 -10.09
N ARG A 65 11.92 11.53 -8.99
CA ARG A 65 12.16 11.04 -7.62
C ARG A 65 10.90 10.78 -6.78
N ASP A 66 9.73 11.18 -7.26
CA ASP A 66 8.46 11.10 -6.51
C ASP A 66 7.69 9.83 -6.84
N PHE A 67 8.33 8.67 -6.61
CA PHE A 67 7.76 7.36 -6.89
C PHE A 67 8.00 6.36 -5.75
N GLU A 68 7.14 5.35 -5.67
CA GLU A 68 7.38 4.14 -4.88
C GLU A 68 7.82 3.00 -5.80
N PHE A 69 8.71 2.15 -5.30
CA PHE A 69 9.18 0.97 -6.01
C PHE A 69 8.90 -0.27 -5.17
N ILE A 70 8.11 -1.19 -5.73
CA ILE A 70 7.66 -2.42 -5.08
C ILE A 70 8.17 -3.59 -5.90
N ILE A 71 9.01 -4.42 -5.29
CA ILE A 71 9.51 -5.66 -5.90
C ILE A 71 8.84 -6.84 -5.21
N ILE A 72 8.26 -7.73 -6.02
CA ILE A 72 7.56 -8.93 -5.55
C ILE A 72 8.29 -10.14 -6.10
N ASP A 73 8.87 -10.95 -5.22
CA ASP A 73 9.45 -12.24 -5.57
C ASP A 73 8.36 -13.32 -5.58
N ASP A 74 8.12 -13.96 -6.72
CA ASP A 74 7.08 -14.98 -6.92
C ASP A 74 7.57 -16.40 -6.58
N GLY A 75 8.36 -16.52 -5.50
CA GLY A 75 8.90 -17.80 -5.04
C GLY A 75 10.06 -18.32 -5.88
N SER A 76 11.00 -17.43 -6.24
CA SER A 76 12.22 -17.81 -6.94
C SER A 76 13.01 -18.90 -6.20
N THR A 77 13.63 -19.81 -6.94
CA THR A 77 14.50 -20.87 -6.41
C THR A 77 15.99 -20.58 -6.55
N ASP A 78 16.32 -19.45 -7.17
CA ASP A 78 17.68 -18.96 -7.37
C ASP A 78 18.05 -17.86 -6.37
N ARG A 79 19.09 -17.09 -6.67
CA ARG A 79 19.59 -16.00 -5.81
C ARG A 79 18.81 -14.69 -5.93
N THR A 80 17.67 -14.65 -6.63
CA THR A 80 16.84 -13.45 -6.80
C THR A 80 16.48 -12.82 -5.45
N ASN A 81 16.04 -13.64 -4.48
CA ASN A 81 15.67 -13.15 -3.15
C ASN A 81 16.88 -12.55 -2.39
N GLU A 82 18.06 -13.14 -2.55
CA GLU A 82 19.29 -12.61 -1.95
C GLU A 82 19.66 -11.24 -2.51
N ILE A 83 19.51 -11.06 -3.83
CA ILE A 83 19.77 -9.78 -4.50
C ILE A 83 18.77 -8.73 -4.00
N ILE A 84 17.47 -9.05 -3.93
CA ILE A 84 16.46 -8.11 -3.42
C ILE A 84 16.77 -7.68 -1.98
N ARG A 85 17.24 -8.58 -1.11
CA ARG A 85 17.57 -8.26 0.30
C ARG A 85 18.82 -7.40 0.46
N HIS A 86 19.66 -7.29 -0.56
CA HIS A 86 20.86 -6.46 -0.52
C HIS A 86 20.54 -4.96 -0.67
N TYR A 87 19.37 -4.63 -1.23
CA TYR A 87 18.87 -3.27 -1.42
C TYR A 87 17.95 -2.81 -0.28
#